data_AF-A0A9E1UV11-F1
#
_entry.id   AF-A0A9E1UV11-F1
#
_cell.length_a   1.000
_cell.length_b   1.000
_cell.length_c   1.000
_cell.angle_alpha   90.00
_cell.angle_beta   90.00
_cell.angle_gamma   90.00
#
_symmetry.space_group_name_H-M   'P 1'
#
loop_
_entity.id
_entity.type
_entity.pdbx_description
1 polymer ?
#
loop_
_entity_poly.entity_id
_entity_poly.type
_entity_poly.pdbx_seq_one_letter_code
_entity_poly.pdbx_strand_id
1 'polypeptide(L)'
;MVKEVELHVALAEGTGGSPDSPLAVIDIGATSMRMLVAQVAKDGQVHELEALQQSVTLGKDAFTSGTIAHGSVEDCIGGLRN
;
A
#
# COMPACT_ATOMS: atom_id res chain seq x y z
N MET A 1 -11.08 -10.67 8.53
CA MET A 1 -9.75 -11.21 8.86
C MET A 1 -8.74 -10.43 8.03
N VAL A 2 -8.24 -9.32 8.58
CA VAL A 2 -7.21 -8.51 7.91
C VAL A 2 -5.93 -9.34 7.94
N LYS A 3 -5.43 -9.74 6.78
CA LYS A 3 -4.06 -10.28 6.72
C LYS A 3 -3.15 -9.13 7.10
N GLU A 4 -2.36 -9.33 8.15
CA GLU A 4 -1.25 -8.45 8.47
C GLU A 4 -0.37 -8.35 7.22
N VAL A 5 -0.04 -7.11 6.83
CA VAL A 5 1.02 -6.90 5.86
C VAL A 5 2.30 -7.19 6.63
N GLU A 6 2.78 -8.44 6.58
CA GLU A 6 4.12 -8.75 7.04
C GLU A 6 5.09 -8.04 6.10
N LEU A 7 5.53 -6.86 6.53
CA LEU A 7 6.61 -6.13 5.88
C LEU A 7 7.90 -6.94 6.08
N HIS A 8 8.10 -7.91 5.19
CA HIS A 8 9.38 -8.61 5.10
C HIS A 8 10.39 -7.60 4.57
N VAL A 9 11.13 -6.98 5.48
CA VAL A 9 12.33 -6.20 5.15
C VAL A 9 13.37 -7.19 4.64
N ALA A 10 13.29 -7.53 3.35
CA ALA A 10 14.48 -7.89 2.62
C ALA A 10 15.31 -6.60 2.57
N LEU A 11 16.42 -6.57 3.32
CA LEU A 11 17.38 -5.48 3.29
C LEU A 11 17.55 -5.04 1.83
N ALA A 12 17.12 -3.81 1.54
CA ALA A 12 17.17 -3.24 0.21
C ALA A 12 18.63 -3.01 -0.17
N GLU A 13 19.33 -4.05 -0.58
CA GLU A 13 20.54 -3.92 -1.39
C GLU A 13 20.08 -3.39 -2.75
N GLY A 14 19.87 -2.07 -2.85
CA GLY A 14 19.47 -1.47 -4.12
C GLY A 14 18.86 -0.06 -4.10
N THR A 15 18.53 0.52 -2.95
CA THR A 15 18.11 1.93 -2.90
C THR A 15 19.18 2.73 -2.17
N GLY A 16 19.73 3.77 -2.80
CA GLY A 16 20.77 4.63 -2.22
C GLY A 16 20.28 5.53 -1.07
N GLY A 17 19.31 5.05 -0.27
CA GLY A 17 18.79 5.73 0.91
C GLY A 17 19.66 5.42 2.13
N SER A 18 19.87 6.43 2.98
CA SER A 18 20.47 6.23 4.30
C SER A 18 19.61 5.25 5.12
N PRO A 19 20.17 4.56 6.13
CA PRO A 19 19.41 3.67 7.04
C PRO A 19 18.28 4.36 7.80
N ASP A 20 18.11 5.68 7.65
CA ASP A 20 17.03 6.47 8.22
C ASP A 20 16.08 7.00 7.11
N SER A 21 16.17 6.51 5.88
CA SER A 21 15.27 6.93 4.80
C SER A 21 13.89 6.26 4.96
N PRO A 22 12.79 7.02 4.92
CA PRO A 22 11.46 6.45 4.99
C PRO A 22 11.19 5.56 3.76
N LEU A 23 10.49 4.46 3.99
CA LEU A 23 9.99 3.52 3.00
C LEU A 23 8.46 3.61 2.97
N ALA A 24 7.88 3.43 1.78
CA ALA A 24 6.43 3.39 1.63
C ALA A 24 6.01 2.12 0.88
N VAL A 25 4.94 1.49 1.34
CA VAL A 25 4.27 0.37 0.67
C VAL A 25 2.83 0.76 0.38
N ILE A 26 2.38 0.50 -0.84
CA ILE A 26 0.99 0.67 -1.26
C ILE A 26 0.48 -0.70 -1.73
N ASP A 27 -0.65 -1.12 -1.18
CA ASP A 27 -1.39 -2.31 -1.61
C ASP A 27 -2.78 -1.91 -2.12
N ILE A 28 -3.16 -2.43 -3.29
CA ILE A 28 -4.44 -2.17 -3.93
C ILE A 28 -5.19 -3.49 -4.07
N GLY A 29 -6.12 -3.73 -3.14
CA GLY A 29 -6.96 -4.91 -3.11
C GLY A 29 -8.31 -4.70 -3.79
N ALA A 30 -9.08 -5.79 -3.86
CA ALA A 30 -10.43 -5.81 -4.43
C ALA A 30 -11.43 -4.88 -3.70
N THR A 31 -11.28 -4.74 -2.38
CA THR A 31 -12.23 -4.01 -1.52
C THR A 31 -11.59 -2.87 -0.73
N SER A 32 -10.27 -2.84 -0.66
CA SER A 32 -9.53 -1.82 0.07
C SER A 32 -8.19 -1.56 -0.59
N MET A 33 -7.80 -0.30 -0.58
CA MET A 33 -6.44 0.15 -0.82
C MET A 33 -5.81 0.60 0.50
N ARG A 34 -4.51 0.39 0.64
CA ARG A 34 -3.76 0.66 1.88
C ARG A 34 -2.40 1.24 1.56
N MET A 35 -1.94 2.16 2.39
CA MET A 35 -0.57 2.65 2.39
C MET A 35 0.01 2.55 3.79
N LEU A 36 1.29 2.22 3.86
CA LEU A 36 2.11 2.31 5.07
C LEU A 36 3.39 3.05 4.71
N VAL A 37 3.67 4.16 5.40
CA VAL A 37 4.98 4.80 5.41
C VAL A 37 5.66 4.42 6.71
N ALA A 38 6.87 3.89 6.64
CA ALA A 38 7.61 3.41 7.79
C ALA A 38 9.10 3.76 7.67
N GLN A 39 9.79 3.75 8.80
CA GLN A 39 11.24 3.82 8.88
C GLN A 39 11.76 2.50 9.43
N VAL A 40 12.85 1.99 8.85
CA VAL A 40 13.49 0.77 9.33
C VAL A 40 14.74 1.17 10.10
N ALA A 41 14.74 0.98 11.41
CA ALA A 41 15.90 1.24 12.24
C ALA A 41 17.07 0.30 11.89
N LYS A 42 18.28 0.67 12.29
CA LYS A 42 19.52 -0.11 12.01
C LYS A 42 19.50 -1.52 12.58
N ASP A 43 18.68 -1.79 13.59
CA ASP A 43 18.48 -3.11 14.19
C ASP A 43 17.38 -3.94 13.47
N GLY A 44 16.81 -3.39 12.39
CA GLY A 44 15.75 -4.01 11.61
C GLY A 44 14.34 -3.75 12.13
N GLN A 45 14.16 -2.97 13.21
CA GLN A 45 12.83 -2.63 13.68
C GLN A 45 12.12 -1.70 12.71
N VAL A 46 10.86 -2.03 12.39
CA VAL A 46 10.00 -1.21 11.55
C VAL A 46 9.19 -0.28 12.45
N HIS A 47 9.35 1.02 12.24
CA HIS A 47 8.57 2.06 12.90
C HIS A 47 7.59 2.67 11.89
N GLU A 48 6.30 2.41 12.07
CA GLU A 48 5.26 3.07 11.30
C GLU A 48 5.29 4.58 11.54
N LEU A 49 5.35 5.35 10.45
CA LEU A 49 5.27 6.80 10.45
C LEU A 49 3.84 7.27 10.16
N GLU A 50 3.19 6.62 9.19
CA GLU A 50 1.83 6.95 8.75
C GLU A 50 1.18 5.76 8.05
N ALA A 51 -0.14 5.63 8.18
CA ALA A 51 -0.92 4.66 7.44
C ALA A 51 -2.21 5.27 6.87
N LEU A 52 -2.57 4.82 5.67
CA LEU A 52 -3.83 5.13 5.01
C LEU A 52 -4.57 3.82 4.74
N GLN A 53 -5.89 3.81 4.96
CA GLN A 53 -6.75 2.74 4.47
C GLN A 53 -8.05 3.33 3.93
N GLN A 54 -8.36 3.01 2.67
CA GLN A 54 -9.56 3.48 2.01
C GLN A 54 -10.31 2.33 1.35
N SER A 55 -11.64 2.36 1.45
CA SER A 55 -12.51 1.42 0.77
C SER A 55 -12.54 1.70 -0.74
N VAL A 56 -12.46 0.66 -1.55
CA VAL A 56 -12.62 0.71 -3.01
C VAL A 56 -13.53 -0.41 -3.48
N THR A 57 -14.04 -0.33 -4.70
CA THR A 57 -14.95 -1.35 -5.26
C THR A 57 -14.39 -2.06 -6.49
N LEU A 58 -13.07 -2.07 -6.68
CA LEU A 58 -12.41 -2.67 -7.86
C LEU A 58 -12.82 -4.14 -8.08
N GLY A 59 -12.95 -4.90 -6.99
CA GLY A 59 -13.38 -6.29 -7.00
C GLY A 59 -14.80 -6.49 -7.51
N LYS A 60 -15.71 -5.52 -7.29
CA LYS A 60 -17.08 -5.58 -7.81
C LYS A 60 -17.06 -5.58 -9.34
N ASP A 61 -16.26 -4.71 -9.94
CA ASP A 61 -16.16 -4.59 -11.40
C ASP A 61 -15.56 -5.85 -12.00
N ALA A 62 -14.43 -6.30 -11.44
CA ALA A 62 -13.75 -7.51 -11.89
C ALA A 62 -14.67 -8.74 -11.77
N PHE A 63 -15.42 -8.86 -10.67
CA PHE A 63 -16.35 -9.97 -10.47
C PHE A 63 -17.55 -9.91 -11.42
N THR A 64 -18.10 -8.72 -11.65
CA THR A 64 -19.34 -8.56 -12.42
C THR A 64 -19.10 -8.55 -13.92
N SER A 65 -18.01 -7.93 -14.37
CA SER A 65 -17.74 -7.65 -15.79
C SER A 65 -16.43 -8.27 -16.30
N GLY A 66 -15.59 -8.83 -15.42
CA GLY A 66 -14.25 -9.31 -15.79
C GLY A 66 -13.24 -8.19 -16.07
N THR A 67 -13.64 -6.92 -15.92
CA THR A 67 -12.82 -5.73 -16.18
C THR A 67 -12.98 -4.72 -15.06
N ILE A 68 -12.02 -3.82 -14.88
CA ILE A 68 -12.16 -2.69 -13.95
C ILE A 68 -12.61 -1.49 -14.76
N ALA A 69 -13.72 -0.85 -14.36
CA ALA A 69 -14.23 0.31 -15.08
C ALA A 69 -13.33 1.54 -14.84
N HIS A 70 -13.23 2.40 -15.85
CA HIS A 70 -12.46 3.64 -15.78
C HIS A 70 -12.86 4.52 -14.57
N GLY A 71 -14.17 4.63 -14.28
CA GLY A 71 -14.65 5.38 -13.11
C GLY A 71 -14.10 4.85 -11.80
N SER A 72 -14.09 3.52 -11.62
CA SER A 72 -13.53 2.89 -10.42
C SER A 72 -12.00 3.07 -10.30
N VAL A 73 -11.30 3.18 -11.43
CA VAL A 73 -9.87 3.55 -11.44
C VAL A 73 -9.68 5.00 -10.99
N GLU A 74 -10.46 5.94 -11.52
CA GLU A 74 -10.41 7.35 -11.12
C GLU A 74 -10.73 7.56 -9.64
N ASP A 75 -11.74 6.87 -9.11
CA ASP A 75 -12.08 6.91 -7.68
C ASP A 75 -10.91 6.40 -6.81
N CYS A 76 -10.24 5.33 -7.27
CA CYS A 76 -9.06 4.79 -6.59
C CYS A 76 -7.88 5.77 -6.62
N ILE A 77 -7.64 6.45 -7.75
CA ILE A 77 -6.60 7.47 -7.88
C ILE A 77 -6.92 8.69 -7.02
N GLY A 78 -8.19 9.11 -6.98
CA GLY A 78 -8.65 10.19 -6.11
C GLY A 78 -8.35 9.92 -4.64
N GLY A 79 -8.51 8.67 -4.20
CA GLY A 79 -8.14 8.24 -2.84
C GLY A 79 -6.64 8.31 -2.54
N LEU A 80 -5.76 8.16 -3.53
CA LEU A 80 -4.30 8.25 -3.35
C LEU A 80 -3.76 9.69 -3.29
N ARG A 81 -4.56 10.68 -3.70
CA ARG A 81 -4.12 12.08 -3.83
C ARG A 81 -4.42 12.95 -2.61
N ASN A 82 -5.19 12.45 -1.66
CA ASN A 82 -5.60 13.16 -0.44
C ASN A 82 -4.75 12.73 0.75
#